data_AF-A0A553N5U4-F1
#
_entry.id   AF-A0A553N5U4-F1
#
_cell.length_a   1.000
_cell.length_b   1.000
_cell.length_c   1.000
_cell.angle_alpha   90.00
_cell.angle_beta   90.00
_cell.angle_gamma   90.00
#
_symmetry.space_group_name_H-M   'P 1'
#
loop_
_entity.id
_entity.type
_entity.pdbx_description
1 polymer ?
#
loop_
_entity_poly.entity_id
_entity_poly.type
_entity_poly.pdbx_seq_one_letter_code
_entity_poly.pdbx_strand_id
1 'polypeptide(L)'
;ILAHATTLILLSVNSGPHLSGLQVIFPDYLQEKFVQSALSYIMCNGEGEYVCRNSRCVCVCAHDFPQCNCPTSDLQIIENTLLGMDQTWEASYIDFENSDEFKSFLKRLPATHFLPVSSVHLLWGSDWDLQNRYRLLQSSLEAQRLKIQHTARKLFGLSVRCHHNPNHQMPRERYKTHFKLHGP
;
A
#
# COMPACT_ATOMS: atom_id res chain seq x y z
N ILE A 1 27.09 2.29 -35.60
CA ILE A 1 27.70 2.71 -34.30
C ILE A 1 26.63 2.85 -33.21
N LEU A 2 25.55 3.64 -33.42
CA LEU A 2 24.40 3.71 -32.50
C LEU A 2 23.73 2.36 -32.19
N ALA A 3 23.60 1.47 -33.18
CA ALA A 3 23.01 0.14 -32.99
C ALA A 3 23.89 -0.86 -32.22
N HIS A 4 25.20 -0.60 -32.09
CA HIS A 4 26.10 -1.46 -31.31
C HIS A 4 26.16 -1.05 -29.83
N ALA A 5 25.89 0.23 -29.53
CA ALA A 5 25.86 0.74 -28.17
C ALA A 5 24.65 0.22 -27.37
N THR A 6 23.48 0.07 -28.02
CA THR A 6 22.26 -0.47 -27.41
C THR A 6 22.39 -1.94 -27.02
N THR A 7 23.07 -2.75 -27.83
CA THR A 7 23.25 -4.19 -27.54
C THR A 7 24.22 -4.45 -26.38
N LEU A 8 25.23 -3.60 -26.20
CA LEU A 8 26.22 -3.72 -25.12
C LEU A 8 25.64 -3.37 -23.74
N ILE A 9 24.70 -2.43 -23.67
CA ILE A 9 24.02 -2.04 -22.42
C ILE A 9 23.08 -3.15 -21.93
N LEU A 10 22.42 -3.87 -22.85
CA LEU A 10 21.51 -4.97 -22.51
C LEU A 10 22.22 -6.19 -21.89
N LEU A 11 23.49 -6.42 -22.24
CA LEU A 11 24.28 -7.54 -21.71
C LEU A 11 24.78 -7.31 -20.27
N SER A 12 24.80 -6.07 -19.76
CA SER A 12 25.31 -5.73 -18.41
C SER A 12 24.23 -5.66 -17.32
N VAL A 13 22.95 -5.88 -17.64
CA VAL A 13 21.88 -5.88 -16.62
C VAL A 13 21.90 -7.18 -15.78
N ASN A 14 22.48 -8.26 -16.30
CA ASN A 14 22.53 -9.57 -15.63
C ASN A 14 23.77 -9.80 -14.75
N SER A 15 24.73 -8.88 -14.74
CA SER A 15 25.95 -8.96 -13.93
C SER A 15 26.28 -7.53 -13.50
N GLY A 16 26.34 -7.29 -12.18
CA GLY A 16 26.36 -5.95 -11.56
C GLY A 16 27.20 -4.86 -12.27
N PRO A 17 26.83 -3.58 -12.11
CA PRO A 17 27.19 -2.51 -13.02
C PRO A 17 28.71 -2.27 -13.07
N HIS A 18 29.38 -2.84 -14.08
CA HIS A 18 30.78 -2.55 -14.41
C HIS A 18 30.80 -1.62 -15.64
N LEU A 19 30.66 -0.31 -15.41
CA LEU A 19 30.69 0.74 -16.45
C LEU A 19 32.07 0.93 -17.14
N SER A 20 33.07 0.15 -16.72
CA SER A 20 34.49 0.38 -17.04
C SER A 20 34.89 0.04 -18.49
N GLY A 21 34.02 -0.60 -19.29
CA GLY A 21 34.38 -1.09 -20.62
C GLY A 21 34.25 -0.08 -21.77
N LEU A 22 33.20 0.76 -21.77
CA LEU A 22 32.91 1.65 -22.91
C LEU A 22 33.53 3.04 -22.77
N GLN A 23 33.80 3.49 -21.53
CA GLN A 23 34.40 4.79 -21.25
C GLN A 23 35.80 4.94 -21.85
N VAL A 24 36.59 3.86 -21.90
CA VAL A 24 38.01 3.87 -22.35
C VAL A 24 38.17 4.25 -23.83
N ILE A 25 37.09 4.16 -24.62
CA ILE A 25 37.10 4.48 -26.04
C ILE A 25 36.90 6.00 -26.27
N PHE A 26 36.36 6.72 -25.28
CA PHE A 26 36.16 8.16 -25.38
C PHE A 26 37.43 8.93 -25.00
N PRO A 27 37.68 10.09 -25.64
CA PRO A 27 38.69 11.03 -25.18
C PRO A 27 38.49 11.36 -23.69
N ASP A 28 39.58 11.50 -22.93
CA ASP A 28 39.55 11.65 -21.46
C ASP A 28 38.56 12.72 -20.97
N TYR A 29 38.50 13.86 -21.68
CA TYR A 29 37.60 14.97 -21.36
C TYR A 29 36.09 14.65 -21.51
N LEU A 30 35.74 13.55 -22.19
CA LEU A 30 34.35 13.08 -22.38
C LEU A 30 34.01 11.89 -21.49
N GLN A 31 34.99 11.18 -20.94
CA GLN A 31 34.74 9.96 -20.15
C GLN A 31 33.88 10.27 -18.93
N GLU A 32 34.20 11.33 -18.19
CA GLU A 32 33.45 11.74 -17.00
C GLU A 32 32.00 12.09 -17.32
N LYS A 33 31.77 12.87 -18.40
CA LYS A 33 30.41 13.21 -18.85
C LYS A 33 29.64 11.99 -19.33
N PHE A 34 30.30 11.05 -20.01
CA PHE A 34 29.67 9.82 -20.46
C PHE A 34 29.22 8.96 -19.27
N VAL A 35 30.09 8.77 -18.28
CA VAL A 35 29.76 8.03 -17.05
C VAL A 35 28.63 8.70 -16.30
N GLN A 36 28.66 10.03 -16.15
CA GLN A 36 27.63 10.80 -15.47
C GLN A 36 26.26 10.69 -16.16
N SER A 37 26.22 10.77 -17.50
CA SER A 37 24.99 10.58 -18.28
C SER A 37 24.47 9.14 -18.20
N ALA A 38 25.37 8.15 -18.25
CA ALA A 38 25.00 6.74 -18.12
C ALA A 38 24.42 6.44 -16.73
N LEU A 39 25.04 6.94 -15.66
CA LEU A 39 24.52 6.83 -14.30
C LEU A 39 23.17 7.53 -14.15
N SER A 40 22.99 8.72 -14.75
CA SER A 40 21.70 9.43 -14.75
C SER A 40 20.59 8.64 -15.45
N TYR A 41 20.91 8.00 -16.58
CA TYR A 41 19.96 7.12 -17.27
C TYR A 41 19.59 5.89 -16.41
N ILE A 42 20.57 5.23 -15.81
CA ILE A 42 20.36 4.02 -15.00
C ILE A 42 19.62 4.33 -13.69
N MET A 43 20.05 5.37 -12.97
CA MET A 43 19.59 5.67 -11.61
C MET A 43 18.34 6.57 -11.58
N CYS A 44 18.15 7.40 -12.59
CA CYS A 44 17.04 8.36 -12.67
C CYS A 44 16.13 8.12 -13.89
N ASN A 45 16.24 6.94 -14.53
CA ASN A 45 15.46 6.55 -15.71
C ASN A 45 15.55 7.54 -16.89
N GLY A 46 16.63 8.33 -16.97
CA GLY A 46 16.80 9.37 -17.99
C GLY A 46 15.94 10.61 -17.77
N GLU A 47 15.21 10.71 -16.66
CA GLU A 47 14.29 11.80 -16.31
C GLU A 47 14.93 12.86 -15.40
N GLY A 48 16.23 12.73 -15.11
CA GLY A 48 16.96 13.65 -14.24
C GLY A 48 18.46 13.35 -14.21
N GLU A 49 19.20 14.21 -13.52
CA GLU A 49 20.64 14.06 -13.32
C GLU A 49 20.96 13.39 -11.99
N TYR A 50 21.83 12.37 -12.00
CA TYR A 50 22.27 11.67 -10.80
C TYR A 50 23.46 12.39 -10.14
N VAL A 51 23.22 13.09 -9.03
CA VAL A 51 24.24 13.94 -8.37
C VAL A 51 24.57 13.40 -6.99
N CYS A 52 25.86 13.20 -6.72
CA CYS A 52 26.37 12.78 -5.42
C CYS A 52 27.13 13.91 -4.72
N ARG A 53 26.79 14.21 -3.46
CA ARG A 53 27.54 15.12 -2.58
C ARG A 53 27.67 14.50 -1.19
N ASN A 54 28.89 14.46 -0.64
CA ASN A 54 29.16 13.92 0.70
C ASN A 54 28.56 12.51 0.93
N SER A 55 28.76 11.60 -0.05
CA SER A 55 28.20 10.24 -0.04
C SER A 55 26.67 10.14 -0.06
N ARG A 56 25.96 11.27 -0.26
CA ARG A 56 24.52 11.31 -0.49
C ARG A 56 24.26 11.57 -1.96
N CYS A 57 23.63 10.61 -2.63
CA CYS A 57 23.28 10.72 -4.04
C CYS A 57 21.78 10.92 -4.21
N VAL A 58 21.39 11.78 -5.15
CA VAL A 58 20.01 12.11 -5.45
C VAL A 58 19.82 12.27 -6.95
N CYS A 59 18.60 12.02 -7.43
CA CYS A 59 18.18 12.43 -8.76
C CYS A 59 17.67 13.86 -8.71
N VAL A 60 18.31 14.76 -9.44
CA VAL A 60 17.80 16.11 -9.71
C VAL A 60 16.90 16.00 -10.93
N CYS A 61 15.60 16.02 -10.70
CA CYS A 61 14.62 15.84 -11.78
C CYS A 61 14.65 16.99 -12.78
N ALA A 62 14.50 16.65 -14.06
CA ALA A 62 14.29 17.64 -15.10
C ALA A 62 12.92 18.32 -14.94
N HIS A 63 12.80 19.54 -15.48
CA HIS A 63 11.57 20.33 -15.40
C HIS A 63 10.33 19.58 -15.93
N ASP A 64 10.50 18.82 -17.02
CA ASP A 64 9.42 18.08 -17.66
C ASP A 64 9.05 16.78 -16.91
N PHE A 65 9.89 16.37 -15.94
CA PHE A 65 9.73 15.15 -15.15
C PHE A 65 9.85 15.41 -13.64
N PRO A 66 9.01 16.26 -13.04
CA PRO A 66 9.16 16.73 -11.67
C PRO A 66 9.02 15.63 -10.59
N GLN A 67 8.58 14.42 -10.97
CA GLN A 67 8.44 13.25 -10.10
C GLN A 67 9.40 12.12 -10.50
N CYS A 68 10.49 12.41 -11.22
CA CYS A 68 11.49 11.41 -11.58
C CYS A 68 11.92 10.61 -10.32
N ASN A 69 12.16 9.31 -10.48
CA ASN A 69 12.50 8.38 -9.38
C ASN A 69 11.37 8.14 -8.34
N CYS A 70 10.17 8.72 -8.50
CA CYS A 70 8.98 8.31 -7.76
C CYS A 70 8.46 6.98 -8.34
N PRO A 71 8.34 5.91 -7.54
CA PRO A 71 7.91 4.59 -8.03
C PRO A 71 6.38 4.54 -8.19
N THR A 72 5.83 5.34 -9.10
CA THR A 72 4.38 5.56 -9.26
C THR A 72 3.61 4.27 -9.50
N SER A 73 4.15 3.34 -10.29
CA SER A 73 3.54 2.02 -10.51
C SER A 73 3.43 1.21 -9.22
N ASP A 74 4.49 1.19 -8.41
CA ASP A 74 4.51 0.46 -7.14
C ASP A 74 3.56 1.09 -6.12
N LEU A 75 3.49 2.42 -6.09
CA LEU A 75 2.52 3.16 -5.28
C LEU A 75 1.09 2.76 -5.65
N GLN A 76 0.74 2.80 -6.94
CA GLN A 76 -0.60 2.40 -7.42
C GLN A 76 -0.93 0.95 -7.08
N ILE A 77 0.02 0.02 -7.22
CA ILE A 77 -0.18 -1.38 -6.85
C ILE A 77 -0.51 -1.51 -5.36
N ILE A 78 0.23 -0.80 -4.50
CA ILE A 78 0.00 -0.85 -3.05
C ILE A 78 -1.30 -0.14 -2.66
N GLU A 79 -1.65 0.98 -3.30
CA GLU A 79 -2.93 1.67 -3.11
C GLU A 79 -4.10 0.76 -3.46
N ASN A 80 -4.06 0.10 -4.62
CA ASN A 80 -5.07 -0.87 -5.03
C ASN A 80 -5.13 -2.07 -4.08
N THR A 81 -3.99 -2.50 -3.55
CA THR A 81 -3.94 -3.56 -2.53
C THR A 81 -4.67 -3.12 -1.25
N LEU A 82 -4.47 -1.89 -0.78
CA LEU A 82 -5.17 -1.34 0.38
C LEU A 82 -6.68 -1.23 0.14
N LEU A 83 -7.10 -0.81 -1.06
CA LEU A 83 -8.51 -0.78 -1.45
C LEU A 83 -9.14 -2.19 -1.40
N GLY A 84 -8.44 -3.21 -1.90
CA GLY A 84 -8.92 -4.60 -1.80
C GLY A 84 -8.98 -5.11 -0.35
N MET A 85 -8.06 -4.67 0.51
CA MET A 85 -8.11 -5.02 1.94
C MET A 85 -9.31 -4.38 2.66
N ASP A 86 -9.69 -3.15 2.30
CA ASP A 86 -10.88 -2.47 2.83
C ASP A 86 -12.17 -3.22 2.45
N GLN A 87 -12.27 -3.68 1.19
CA GLN A 87 -13.38 -4.52 0.74
C GLN A 87 -13.44 -5.85 1.49
N THR A 88 -12.30 -6.48 1.76
CA THR A 88 -12.24 -7.75 2.50
C THR A 88 -12.60 -7.56 3.98
N TRP A 89 -12.27 -6.40 4.54
CA TRP A 89 -12.66 -6.00 5.89
C TRP A 89 -14.17 -5.86 5.99
N GLU A 90 -14.80 -5.11 5.08
CA GLU A 90 -16.25 -4.96 4.99
C GLU A 90 -16.97 -6.31 4.80
N ALA A 91 -16.46 -7.14 3.90
CA ALA A 91 -16.99 -8.48 3.66
C ALA A 91 -16.99 -9.35 4.93
N SER A 92 -15.98 -9.22 5.79
CA SER A 92 -15.90 -9.99 7.04
C SER A 92 -17.04 -9.64 8.01
N TYR A 93 -17.47 -8.38 8.06
CA TYR A 93 -18.64 -7.96 8.84
C TYR A 93 -19.93 -8.48 8.21
N ILE A 94 -20.08 -8.37 6.89
CA ILE A 94 -21.25 -8.88 6.16
C ILE A 94 -21.39 -10.39 6.37
N ASP A 95 -20.29 -11.15 6.34
CA ASP A 95 -20.27 -12.59 6.59
C ASP A 95 -20.63 -12.97 8.03
N PHE A 96 -20.32 -12.09 9.00
CA PHE A 96 -20.76 -12.25 10.38
C PHE A 96 -22.27 -11.99 10.51
N GLU A 97 -22.77 -10.89 9.96
CA GLU A 97 -24.20 -10.55 9.97
C GLU A 97 -25.04 -11.58 9.21
N ASN A 98 -24.47 -12.22 8.20
CA ASN A 98 -25.12 -13.28 7.44
C ASN A 98 -25.06 -14.67 8.08
N SER A 99 -24.28 -14.85 9.14
CA SER A 99 -24.14 -16.12 9.83
C SER A 99 -25.44 -16.57 10.50
N ASP A 100 -25.63 -17.89 10.59
CA ASP A 100 -26.83 -18.46 11.20
C ASP A 100 -26.88 -18.16 12.70
N GLU A 101 -25.74 -18.06 13.37
CA GLU A 101 -25.63 -17.69 14.78
C GLU A 101 -26.18 -16.29 15.03
N PHE A 102 -25.75 -15.30 14.22
CA PHE A 102 -26.23 -13.93 14.33
C PHE A 102 -27.71 -13.81 13.97
N LYS A 103 -28.14 -14.43 12.87
CA LYS A 103 -29.56 -14.44 12.46
C LYS A 103 -30.45 -15.13 13.49
N SER A 104 -29.99 -16.22 14.10
CA SER A 104 -30.73 -16.94 15.14
C SER A 104 -30.82 -16.14 16.42
N PHE A 105 -29.74 -15.46 16.80
CA PHE A 105 -29.76 -14.52 17.92
C PHE A 105 -30.82 -13.43 17.71
N LEU A 106 -30.84 -12.79 16.54
CA LEU A 106 -31.84 -11.76 16.22
C LEU A 106 -33.28 -12.30 16.31
N LYS A 107 -33.53 -13.53 15.83
CA LYS A 107 -34.84 -14.18 15.94
C LYS A 107 -35.26 -14.49 17.38
N ARG A 108 -34.31 -14.70 18.29
CA ARG A 108 -34.56 -14.97 19.72
C ARG A 108 -34.83 -13.70 20.52
N LEU A 109 -34.54 -12.52 20.00
CA LEU A 109 -34.81 -11.26 20.70
C LEU A 109 -36.32 -11.02 20.83
N PRO A 110 -36.81 -10.61 22.01
CA PRO A 110 -38.20 -10.19 22.17
C PRO A 110 -38.58 -9.06 21.21
N ALA A 111 -39.54 -9.31 20.32
CA ALA A 111 -40.01 -8.33 19.34
C ALA A 111 -41.24 -7.53 19.82
N THR A 112 -41.78 -7.86 21.00
CA THR A 112 -43.03 -7.28 21.53
C THR A 112 -42.85 -5.91 22.16
N HIS A 113 -41.61 -5.51 22.46
CA HIS A 113 -41.28 -4.26 23.13
C HIS A 113 -39.85 -3.84 22.79
N PHE A 114 -39.53 -2.57 23.04
CA PHE A 114 -38.15 -2.08 22.92
C PHE A 114 -37.28 -2.68 24.01
N LEU A 115 -36.13 -3.22 23.61
CA LEU A 115 -35.12 -3.74 24.53
C LEU A 115 -34.07 -2.68 24.83
N PRO A 116 -33.73 -2.44 26.11
CA PRO A 116 -32.59 -1.62 26.44
C PRO A 116 -31.30 -2.31 25.98
N VAL A 117 -30.31 -1.51 25.60
CA VAL A 117 -29.01 -1.99 25.08
C VAL A 117 -28.32 -2.95 26.07
N SER A 118 -28.47 -2.72 27.37
CA SER A 118 -27.96 -3.61 28.42
C SER A 118 -28.57 -5.02 28.38
N SER A 119 -29.87 -5.15 28.11
CA SER A 119 -30.53 -6.45 27.97
C SER A 119 -30.06 -7.19 26.72
N VAL A 120 -29.85 -6.48 25.61
CA VAL A 120 -29.28 -7.07 24.39
C VAL A 120 -27.86 -7.55 24.65
N HIS A 121 -27.02 -6.77 25.35
CA HIS A 121 -25.67 -7.19 25.75
C HIS A 121 -25.68 -8.41 26.68
N LEU A 122 -26.62 -8.50 27.62
CA LEU A 122 -26.76 -9.65 28.50
C LEU A 122 -27.10 -10.92 27.70
N LEU A 123 -28.11 -10.84 26.82
CA LEU A 123 -28.52 -11.95 25.97
C LEU A 123 -27.38 -12.38 25.04
N TRP A 124 -26.70 -11.41 24.43
CA TRP A 124 -25.53 -11.63 23.60
C TRP A 124 -24.39 -12.30 24.39
N GLY A 125 -24.13 -11.86 25.62
CA GLY A 125 -23.12 -12.40 26.50
C GLY A 125 -23.40 -13.85 26.92
N SER A 126 -24.67 -14.23 26.98
CA SER A 126 -25.10 -15.59 27.33
C SER A 126 -25.16 -16.57 26.14
N ASP A 127 -25.04 -16.07 24.90
CA ASP A 127 -25.17 -16.87 23.68
C ASP A 127 -23.82 -17.42 23.23
N TRP A 128 -23.53 -18.68 23.58
CA TRP A 128 -22.21 -19.27 23.35
C TRP A 128 -21.82 -19.37 21.87
N ASP A 129 -22.75 -19.78 21.00
CA ASP A 129 -22.49 -19.93 19.56
C ASP A 129 -22.18 -18.57 18.92
N LEU A 130 -22.97 -17.54 19.25
CA LEU A 130 -22.74 -16.19 18.79
C LEU A 130 -21.42 -15.62 19.29
N GLN A 131 -21.08 -15.84 20.57
CA GLN A 131 -19.80 -15.43 21.15
C GLN A 131 -18.63 -16.09 20.41
N ASN A 132 -18.74 -17.37 20.08
CA ASN A 132 -17.70 -18.07 19.37
C ASN A 132 -17.53 -17.53 17.94
N ARG A 133 -18.63 -17.32 17.22
CA ARG A 133 -18.64 -16.71 15.88
C ARG A 133 -18.06 -15.29 15.91
N TYR A 134 -18.40 -14.50 16.92
CA TYR A 134 -17.87 -13.14 17.10
C TYR A 134 -16.37 -13.13 17.39
N ARG A 135 -15.87 -14.08 18.20
CA ARG A 135 -14.42 -14.21 18.47
C ARG A 135 -13.62 -14.53 17.21
N LEU A 136 -14.17 -15.36 16.31
CA LEU A 136 -13.56 -15.64 15.01
C LEU A 136 -13.48 -14.37 14.15
N LEU A 137 -14.55 -13.57 14.12
CA LEU A 137 -14.54 -12.27 13.46
C LEU A 137 -13.44 -11.37 14.06
N GLN A 138 -13.38 -11.22 15.38
CA GLN A 138 -12.38 -10.37 16.05
C GLN A 138 -10.94 -10.80 15.70
N SER A 139 -10.66 -12.10 15.71
CA SER A 139 -9.34 -12.61 15.33
C SER A 139 -9.00 -12.33 13.87
N SER A 140 -9.98 -12.47 12.95
CA SER A 140 -9.80 -12.18 11.53
C SER A 140 -9.50 -10.70 11.30
N LEU A 141 -10.29 -9.82 11.94
CA LEU A 141 -10.12 -8.37 11.84
C LEU A 141 -8.78 -7.93 12.43
N GLU A 142 -8.34 -8.46 13.57
CA GLU A 142 -7.03 -8.08 14.10
C GLU A 142 -5.89 -8.48 13.14
N ALA A 143 -5.97 -9.66 12.54
CA ALA A 143 -5.00 -10.08 11.52
C ALA A 143 -5.02 -9.17 10.27
N GLN A 144 -6.21 -8.77 9.80
CA GLN A 144 -6.34 -7.83 8.69
C GLN A 144 -5.81 -6.44 9.06
N ARG A 145 -6.07 -5.96 10.27
CA ARG A 145 -5.60 -4.66 10.77
C ARG A 145 -4.08 -4.59 10.73
N LEU A 146 -3.40 -5.63 11.21
CA LEU A 146 -1.94 -5.73 11.18
C LEU A 146 -1.41 -5.74 9.74
N LYS A 147 -2.07 -6.43 8.81
CA LYS A 147 -1.71 -6.42 7.39
C LYS A 147 -1.88 -5.04 6.76
N ILE A 148 -3.02 -4.37 6.99
CA ILE A 148 -3.28 -3.01 6.50
C ILE A 148 -2.22 -2.04 7.03
N GLN A 149 -1.91 -2.09 8.33
CA GLN A 149 -0.86 -1.24 8.92
C GLN A 149 0.50 -1.49 8.28
N HIS A 150 0.88 -2.74 8.06
CA HIS A 150 2.14 -3.07 7.40
C HIS A 150 2.19 -2.53 5.96
N THR A 151 1.13 -2.74 5.19
CA THR A 151 1.00 -2.27 3.80
C THR A 151 1.02 -0.74 3.72
N ALA A 152 0.34 -0.04 4.63
CA ALA A 152 0.33 1.43 4.70
C ALA A 152 1.74 2.00 5.01
N ARG A 153 2.51 1.35 5.91
CA ARG A 153 3.90 1.74 6.17
C ARG A 153 4.78 1.55 4.93
N LYS A 154 4.56 0.47 4.16
CA LYS A 154 5.27 0.23 2.89
C LYS A 154 4.95 1.31 1.86
N LEU A 155 3.68 1.69 1.71
CA LEU A 155 3.25 2.80 0.85
C LEU A 155 3.98 4.09 1.23
N PHE A 156 3.96 4.44 2.51
CA PHE A 156 4.64 5.62 3.03
C PHE A 156 6.15 5.58 2.74
N GLY A 157 6.81 4.44 2.96
CA GLY A 157 8.24 4.29 2.69
C GLY A 157 8.62 4.51 1.21
N LEU A 158 7.75 4.11 0.27
CA LEU A 158 7.94 4.37 -1.16
C LEU A 158 7.68 5.82 -1.53
N SER A 159 6.68 6.45 -0.92
CA SER A 159 6.30 7.82 -1.22
C SER A 159 7.30 8.86 -0.73
N VAL A 160 8.18 8.53 0.23
CA VAL A 160 9.28 9.42 0.67
C VAL A 160 10.18 9.82 -0.50
N ARG A 161 10.22 9.02 -1.56
CA ARG A 161 11.01 9.29 -2.77
C ARG A 161 10.34 10.27 -3.73
N CYS A 162 9.09 10.63 -3.48
CA CYS A 162 8.29 11.51 -4.32
C CYS A 162 8.28 12.93 -3.71
N HIS A 163 8.27 13.97 -4.55
CA HIS A 163 8.11 15.36 -4.09
C HIS A 163 6.69 15.64 -3.53
N HIS A 164 5.78 14.68 -3.67
CA HIS A 164 4.38 14.76 -3.23
C HIS A 164 4.12 13.81 -2.06
N ASN A 165 3.66 14.37 -0.94
CA ASN A 165 3.28 13.61 0.25
C ASN A 165 1.99 12.82 -0.06
N PRO A 166 1.90 11.50 0.22
CA PRO A 166 0.71 10.72 -0.11
C PRO A 166 -0.48 11.20 0.72
N ASN A 167 -1.58 11.52 0.04
CA ASN A 167 -2.79 12.01 0.65
C ASN A 167 -3.69 10.80 1.01
N HIS A 168 -3.43 10.16 2.15
CA HIS A 168 -4.25 9.07 2.67
C HIS A 168 -4.87 9.45 4.02
N GLN A 169 -6.20 9.35 4.10
CA GLN A 169 -6.92 9.38 5.38
C GLN A 169 -7.15 7.94 5.86
N MET A 170 -6.69 7.65 7.08
CA MET A 170 -7.05 6.41 7.77
C MET A 170 -8.58 6.28 7.85
N PRO A 171 -9.15 5.07 7.62
CA PRO A 171 -10.55 4.81 7.92
C PRO A 171 -10.83 5.18 9.38
N ARG A 172 -11.69 6.18 9.60
CA ARG A 172 -12.16 6.55 10.93
C ARG A 172 -13.16 5.49 11.41
N GLU A 173 -13.01 5.02 12.65
CA GLU A 173 -14.09 4.31 13.34
C GLU A 173 -15.36 5.16 13.28
N ARG A 174 -16.42 4.63 12.66
CA ARG A 174 -17.75 5.22 12.77
C ARG A 174 -18.29 4.90 14.15
N TYR A 175 -18.20 5.85 15.08
CA TYR A 175 -19.01 5.82 16.28
C TYR A 175 -20.47 6.08 15.86
N LYS A 176 -21.31 5.04 15.87
CA LYS A 176 -22.76 5.24 15.90
C LYS A 176 -23.16 5.33 17.36
N THR A 177 -23.50 6.54 17.81
CA THR A 177 -24.03 6.79 19.16
C THR A 177 -25.48 6.35 19.32
N HIS A 178 -26.16 5.93 18.25
CA HIS A 178 -27.52 5.38 18.30
C HIS A 178 -27.76 4.31 17.24
N PHE A 179 -28.35 3.19 17.67
CA PHE A 179 -28.93 2.17 16.80
C PHE A 179 -30.42 2.44 16.64
N LYS A 180 -30.87 2.70 15.39
CA LYS A 180 -32.27 2.76 15.04
C LYS A 180 -32.61 1.50 14.25
N LEU A 181 -33.38 0.60 14.86
CA LEU A 181 -33.98 -0.53 14.14
C LEU A 181 -35.09 0.05 13.25
N HIS A 182 -34.90 -0.04 11.94
CA HIS A 182 -35.98 0.15 10.98
C HIS A 182 -36.57 -1.22 10.65
N GLY A 183 -37.89 -1.31 10.73
CA GLY A 183 -38.71 -2.33 10.06
C GLY A 183 -40.00 -1.68 9.55
N PRO A 184 -40.79 -2.34 8.71
CA PRO A 184 -40.56 -3.65 8.08
C PRO A 184 -39.69 -3.60 6.80
#